data_AF-A0A7L5ZIY2-F1
#
_entry.id   AF-A0A7L5ZIY2-F1
#
_cell.length_a   1.000
_cell.length_b   1.000
_cell.length_c   1.000
_cell.angle_alpha   90.00
_cell.angle_beta   90.00
_cell.angle_gamma   90.00
#
_symmetry.space_group_name_H-M   'P 1'
#
loop_
_entity.id
_entity.type
_entity.pdbx_description
1 polymer ?
#
loop_
_entity_poly.entity_id
_entity_poly.type
_entity_poly.pdbx_seq_one_letter_code
_entity_poly.pdbx_strand_id
1 'polypeptide(L)'
;MNEVAAKPYIRLLSEFGIQSRLPGGLPVEGWTDAYLMRGRSEQQYTVFVRASFTLADAAWIGKERGPALVLSNFVSPRTADALRRAGVQYLDTAGNAWITFGDVLIDVRGRPRPKGVAPAAATGNLFSTARAQVIFALLAWPDLWQAPLRELARAADVSVGQAHNARQLLSEAGYRAGSRPAGQSDLLELWAAAYPTGLGAKLTRATYSGSIEHVRPAAEPDTLYISGESAVPELRPATLTLYAPREDSLLPVVNRWRSDGPTNIEVRRAFWSAPDGTRPGVQLAPWPLVYADLAASDDPACARPPKTGGSPMLDLTLVPDDFLEPAARVVEKVLATSPSLAPRDVMLVGAWCRNILHRALGHDFETTATRDLDLALALASWDAYRTLATTFPAVGHTGIRYRVAGIDVDLLPFGEIEDPDGIVEPPTREVPFSVWAFAEILTASLPLALAPTLEVRIPIVAGFTAAKLGAWLDRSEYHETKDAADLALTLHWYAENRDVQDRLYDTAKGNAILIDEQADVQRAAANLLGVDVAALIGPQRLSELLARWPGDAALLTRSLQVRGAPGWPSEFGRRQELVGALSRGLNAST
;
A
#
# COMPACT_ATOMS: atom_id res chain seq x y z
N MET A 1 29.37 -40.53 3.29
CA MET A 1 29.14 -39.35 2.44
C MET A 1 28.46 -39.82 1.18
N ASN A 2 27.16 -39.54 1.02
CA ASN A 2 26.48 -39.75 -0.26
C ASN A 2 26.76 -38.50 -1.09
N GLU A 3 27.46 -38.64 -2.22
CA GLU A 3 27.70 -37.59 -3.21
C GLU A 3 27.04 -38.01 -4.54
N VAL A 4 26.47 -37.04 -5.26
CA VAL A 4 25.88 -37.26 -6.58
C VAL A 4 26.95 -37.02 -7.65
N ALA A 5 26.97 -37.84 -8.69
CA ALA A 5 27.92 -37.68 -9.79
C ALA A 5 27.62 -36.39 -10.59
N ALA A 6 28.62 -35.50 -10.74
CA ALA A 6 28.51 -34.28 -11.56
C ALA A 6 28.40 -34.54 -13.07
N LYS A 7 28.77 -35.76 -13.51
CA LYS A 7 28.92 -36.14 -14.93
C LYS A 7 27.71 -35.82 -15.83
N PRO A 8 26.44 -36.03 -15.43
CA PRO A 8 25.29 -35.72 -16.28
C PRO A 8 25.15 -34.23 -16.57
N TYR A 9 25.36 -33.37 -15.56
CA TYR A 9 25.28 -31.92 -15.70
C TYR A 9 26.43 -31.37 -16.55
N ILE A 10 27.66 -31.86 -16.33
CA ILE A 10 28.83 -31.48 -17.15
C ILE A 10 28.61 -31.85 -18.62
N ARG A 11 28.04 -33.04 -18.88
CA ARG A 11 27.72 -33.47 -20.24
C ARG A 11 26.69 -32.54 -20.89
N LEU A 12 25.59 -32.22 -20.20
CA LEU A 12 24.55 -31.33 -20.73
C LEU A 12 25.07 -29.91 -20.99
N LEU A 13 25.89 -29.36 -20.09
CA LEU A 13 26.55 -28.08 -20.30
C LEU A 13 27.46 -28.12 -21.54
N SER A 14 28.22 -29.20 -21.74
CA SER A 14 29.03 -29.40 -22.94
C SER A 14 28.18 -29.52 -24.22
N GLU A 15 27.00 -30.15 -24.15
CA GLU A 15 26.05 -30.21 -25.27
C GLU A 15 25.49 -28.81 -25.63
N PHE A 16 25.39 -27.91 -24.66
CA PHE A 16 25.07 -26.49 -24.88
C PHE A 16 26.28 -25.64 -25.30
N GLY A 17 27.45 -26.25 -25.49
CA GLY A 17 28.70 -25.57 -25.83
C GLY A 17 29.31 -24.78 -24.68
N ILE A 18 28.92 -25.07 -23.43
CA ILE A 18 29.45 -24.46 -22.21
C ILE A 18 30.53 -25.38 -21.64
N GLN A 19 31.75 -24.84 -21.48
CA GLN A 19 32.80 -25.48 -20.70
C GLN A 19 32.53 -25.20 -19.21
N SER A 20 32.53 -26.25 -18.38
CA SER A 20 32.20 -26.13 -16.96
C SER A 20 33.28 -26.70 -16.06
N ARG A 21 33.60 -26.00 -14.96
CA ARG A 21 34.38 -26.54 -13.84
C ARG A 21 33.45 -26.76 -12.65
N LEU A 22 33.01 -28.00 -12.48
CA LEU A 22 32.24 -28.48 -11.33
C LEU A 22 33.10 -29.43 -10.49
N PRO A 23 32.90 -29.51 -9.16
CA PRO A 23 33.55 -30.53 -8.35
C PRO A 23 33.22 -31.95 -8.83
N GLY A 24 34.17 -32.88 -8.70
CA GLY A 24 33.99 -34.26 -9.20
C GLY A 24 32.85 -35.04 -8.51
N GLY A 25 32.56 -34.68 -7.26
CA GLY A 25 31.39 -35.12 -6.49
C GLY A 25 30.59 -33.91 -6.04
N LEU A 26 29.28 -33.92 -6.32
CA LEU A 26 28.36 -32.89 -5.85
C LEU A 26 27.71 -33.36 -4.53
N PRO A 27 27.40 -32.43 -3.60
CA PRO A 27 26.61 -32.79 -2.43
C PRO A 27 25.24 -33.32 -2.88
N VAL A 28 24.67 -34.27 -2.12
CA VAL A 28 23.29 -34.75 -2.38
C VAL A 28 22.26 -33.65 -2.20
N GLU A 29 22.45 -32.82 -1.18
CA GLU A 29 21.78 -31.54 -0.99
C GLU A 29 22.79 -30.54 -0.41
N GLY A 30 22.89 -29.34 -0.99
CA GLY A 30 23.74 -28.29 -0.44
C GLY A 30 24.37 -27.37 -1.48
N TRP A 31 25.23 -26.50 -0.98
CA TRP A 31 25.89 -25.46 -1.76
C TRP A 31 27.26 -25.91 -2.25
N THR A 32 27.60 -25.48 -3.46
CA THR A 32 28.94 -25.59 -4.02
C THR A 32 29.19 -24.45 -5.00
N ASP A 33 30.38 -24.37 -5.58
CA ASP A 33 30.71 -23.37 -6.59
C ASP A 33 30.90 -24.03 -7.95
N ALA A 34 30.50 -23.33 -9.00
CA ALA A 34 30.77 -23.72 -10.37
C ALA A 34 31.29 -22.56 -11.19
N TYR A 35 32.09 -22.91 -12.19
CA TYR A 35 32.57 -21.96 -13.17
C TYR A 35 32.09 -22.36 -14.56
N LEU A 36 31.39 -21.46 -15.25
CA LEU A 36 30.90 -21.68 -16.61
C LEU A 36 31.61 -20.74 -17.58
N MET A 37 32.00 -21.26 -18.74
CA MET A 37 32.65 -20.50 -19.82
C MET A 37 32.09 -20.88 -21.17
N ARG A 38 31.90 -19.90 -22.05
CA ARG A 38 31.60 -20.11 -23.47
C ARG A 38 32.17 -18.96 -24.28
N GLY A 39 33.06 -19.27 -25.22
CA GLY A 39 33.75 -18.25 -26.01
C GLY A 39 34.63 -17.36 -25.12
N ARG A 40 34.30 -16.05 -25.04
CA ARG A 40 34.96 -15.07 -24.18
C ARG A 40 34.20 -14.76 -22.89
N SER A 41 32.98 -15.27 -22.74
CA SER A 41 32.16 -15.05 -21.55
C SER A 41 32.41 -16.13 -20.50
N GLU A 42 32.57 -15.68 -19.26
CA GLU A 42 32.84 -16.53 -18.11
C GLU A 42 32.06 -16.03 -16.88
N GLN A 43 31.62 -16.95 -16.03
CA GLN A 43 30.86 -16.61 -14.83
C GLN A 43 31.07 -17.65 -13.74
N GLN A 44 31.34 -17.18 -12.53
CA GLN A 44 31.28 -17.99 -11.32
C GLN A 44 29.85 -17.98 -10.77
N TYR A 45 29.37 -19.16 -10.41
CA TYR A 45 28.06 -19.38 -9.81
C TYR A 45 28.19 -20.00 -8.44
N THR A 46 27.34 -19.55 -7.52
CA THR A 46 27.00 -20.33 -6.35
C THR A 46 25.92 -21.32 -6.74
N VAL A 47 26.27 -22.61 -6.70
CA VAL A 47 25.43 -23.71 -7.16
C VAL A 47 24.72 -24.36 -5.99
N PHE A 48 23.41 -24.48 -6.11
CA PHE A 48 22.60 -25.26 -5.19
C PHE A 48 22.19 -26.58 -5.85
N VAL A 49 22.65 -27.69 -5.28
CA VAL A 49 22.35 -29.03 -5.79
C VAL A 49 21.25 -29.64 -4.95
N ARG A 50 20.15 -30.06 -5.60
CA ARG A 50 19.06 -30.77 -4.92
C ARG A 50 18.31 -31.69 -5.87
N ALA A 51 17.98 -32.89 -5.42
CA ALA A 51 17.26 -33.89 -6.23
C ALA A 51 15.90 -33.39 -6.75
N SER A 52 15.26 -32.44 -6.06
CA SER A 52 13.99 -31.85 -6.43
C SER A 52 13.83 -30.45 -5.89
N PHE A 53 13.14 -29.59 -6.64
CA PHE A 53 13.03 -28.17 -6.33
C PHE A 53 11.57 -27.72 -6.29
N THR A 54 11.17 -26.98 -5.25
CA THR A 54 9.81 -26.45 -5.06
C THR A 54 9.73 -24.95 -5.33
N LEU A 55 8.52 -24.39 -5.37
CA LEU A 55 8.32 -22.94 -5.54
C LEU A 55 8.88 -22.13 -4.36
N ALA A 56 8.82 -22.68 -3.15
CA ALA A 56 9.34 -22.04 -1.94
C ALA A 56 10.88 -21.98 -1.93
N ASP A 57 11.54 -23.03 -2.43
CA ASP A 57 12.99 -23.04 -2.57
C ASP A 57 13.48 -21.93 -3.53
N ALA A 58 12.67 -21.55 -4.53
CA ALA A 58 13.01 -20.53 -5.53
C ALA A 58 13.05 -19.11 -4.94
N ALA A 59 12.19 -18.84 -3.96
CA ALA A 59 12.12 -17.53 -3.28
C ALA A 59 13.30 -17.30 -2.34
N TRP A 60 13.89 -18.37 -1.80
CA TRP A 60 14.99 -18.32 -0.83
C TRP A 60 16.36 -18.11 -1.47
N ILE A 61 16.64 -18.74 -2.63
CA ILE A 61 17.96 -18.73 -3.28
C ILE A 61 18.35 -17.35 -3.84
N GLY A 62 17.38 -16.50 -4.20
CA GLY A 62 17.67 -15.18 -4.77
C GLY A 62 18.21 -14.14 -3.78
N LYS A 63 18.14 -14.39 -2.46
CA LYS A 63 18.44 -13.38 -1.43
C LYS A 63 19.88 -13.40 -0.89
N GLU A 64 20.67 -14.44 -1.13
CA GLU A 64 22.06 -14.48 -0.68
C GLU A 64 23.03 -14.98 -1.77
N ARG A 65 24.06 -14.17 -2.04
CA ARG A 65 25.30 -14.45 -2.81
C ARG A 65 25.17 -14.59 -4.34
N GLY A 66 25.40 -13.47 -5.04
CA GLY A 66 25.86 -13.45 -6.44
C GLY A 66 25.00 -14.24 -7.45
N PRO A 67 25.52 -14.52 -8.66
CA PRO A 67 24.80 -15.31 -9.65
C PRO A 67 24.57 -16.76 -9.15
N ALA A 68 23.31 -17.15 -9.02
CA ALA A 68 22.92 -18.46 -8.49
C ALA A 68 22.49 -19.43 -9.60
N LEU A 69 22.89 -20.71 -9.48
CA LEU A 69 22.53 -21.79 -10.40
C LEU A 69 22.00 -23.01 -9.65
N VAL A 70 20.81 -23.48 -10.01
CA VAL A 70 20.19 -24.68 -9.42
C VAL A 70 20.46 -25.89 -10.31
N LEU A 71 21.01 -26.97 -9.73
CA LEU A 71 21.12 -28.27 -10.38
C LEU A 71 20.12 -29.25 -9.76
N SER A 72 19.22 -29.79 -10.58
CA SER A 72 18.19 -30.71 -10.12
C SER A 72 17.92 -31.88 -11.04
N ASN A 73 17.29 -32.95 -10.55
CA ASN A 73 16.94 -34.08 -11.41
C ASN A 73 15.89 -33.68 -12.45
N PHE A 74 14.89 -32.88 -12.05
CA PHE A 74 13.86 -32.38 -12.95
C PHE A 74 13.23 -31.09 -12.42
N VAL A 75 13.13 -30.06 -13.25
CA VAL A 75 12.46 -28.80 -12.91
C VAL A 75 11.12 -28.73 -13.66
N SER A 76 10.02 -28.62 -12.91
CA SER A 76 8.68 -28.50 -13.51
C SER A 76 8.50 -27.14 -14.22
N PRO A 77 7.59 -27.00 -15.21
CA PRO A 77 7.33 -25.72 -15.86
C PRO A 77 6.99 -24.59 -14.88
N ARG A 78 6.15 -24.87 -13.87
CA ARG A 78 5.76 -23.90 -12.83
C ARG A 78 6.96 -23.45 -11.98
N THR A 79 7.82 -24.40 -11.59
CA THR A 79 9.05 -24.10 -10.83
C THR A 79 10.04 -23.31 -11.67
N ALA A 80 10.18 -23.65 -12.95
CA ALA A 80 11.04 -22.94 -13.89
C ALA A 80 10.62 -21.47 -14.05
N ASP A 81 9.32 -21.20 -14.15
CA ASP A 81 8.81 -19.82 -14.26
C ASP A 81 9.05 -19.02 -12.97
N ALA A 82 8.91 -19.65 -11.80
CA ALA A 82 9.22 -19.03 -10.52
C ALA A 82 10.72 -18.68 -10.40
N LEU A 83 11.61 -19.61 -10.77
CA LEU A 83 13.06 -19.39 -10.78
C LEU A 83 13.47 -18.24 -11.72
N ARG A 84 12.85 -18.16 -12.91
CA ARG A 84 13.08 -17.05 -13.85
C ARG A 84 12.68 -15.70 -13.27
N ARG A 85 11.49 -15.61 -12.67
CA ARG A 85 11.02 -14.36 -12.03
C ARG A 85 11.94 -13.93 -10.88
N ALA A 86 12.52 -14.90 -10.17
CA ALA A 86 13.48 -14.66 -9.10
C ALA A 86 14.91 -14.37 -9.59
N GLY A 87 15.17 -14.40 -10.91
CA GLY A 87 16.52 -14.22 -11.45
C GLY A 87 17.49 -15.38 -11.18
N VAL A 88 16.97 -16.54 -10.76
CA VAL A 88 17.77 -17.73 -10.40
C VAL A 88 17.87 -18.67 -11.61
N GLN A 89 19.09 -19.01 -11.99
CA GLN A 89 19.35 -19.86 -13.15
C GLN A 89 19.21 -21.34 -12.79
N TYR A 90 18.91 -22.20 -13.76
CA TYR A 90 18.73 -23.63 -13.47
C TYR A 90 19.14 -24.54 -14.63
N LEU A 91 19.50 -25.78 -14.28
CA LEU A 91 19.73 -26.89 -15.21
C LEU A 91 19.23 -28.20 -14.58
N ASP A 92 18.45 -28.97 -15.34
CA ASP A 92 18.01 -30.29 -14.92
C ASP A 92 18.61 -31.44 -15.75
N THR A 93 18.50 -32.68 -15.26
CA THR A 93 19.04 -33.86 -15.95
C THR A 93 18.27 -34.25 -17.21
N ALA A 94 17.05 -33.72 -17.43
CA ALA A 94 16.32 -33.85 -18.68
C ALA A 94 16.84 -32.86 -19.75
N GLY A 95 17.63 -31.87 -19.34
CA GLY A 95 18.17 -30.80 -20.15
C GLY A 95 17.22 -29.60 -20.30
N ASN A 96 16.22 -29.45 -19.42
CA ASN A 96 15.57 -28.15 -19.26
C ASN A 96 16.56 -27.21 -18.56
N ALA A 97 16.74 -26.01 -19.11
CA ALA A 97 17.73 -25.08 -18.62
C ALA A 97 17.30 -23.64 -18.85
N TRP A 98 17.66 -22.76 -17.92
CA TRP A 98 17.70 -21.32 -18.13
C TRP A 98 19.01 -20.80 -17.56
N ILE A 99 19.95 -20.44 -18.43
CA ILE A 99 21.30 -20.00 -18.07
C ILE A 99 21.64 -18.73 -18.86
N THR A 100 22.09 -17.69 -18.15
CA THR A 100 22.43 -16.38 -18.68
C THR A 100 23.74 -15.85 -18.08
N PHE A 101 24.75 -15.58 -18.90
CA PHE A 101 25.96 -14.87 -18.46
C PHE A 101 26.69 -14.24 -19.65
N GLY A 102 27.16 -12.99 -19.50
CA GLY A 102 27.77 -12.26 -20.62
C GLY A 102 26.81 -12.14 -21.80
N ASP A 103 27.22 -12.63 -22.97
CA ASP A 103 26.42 -12.70 -24.19
C ASP A 103 25.68 -14.04 -24.40
N VAL A 104 25.75 -14.94 -23.41
CA VAL A 104 25.19 -16.29 -23.48
C VAL A 104 23.80 -16.33 -22.88
N LEU A 105 22.82 -16.81 -23.67
CA LEU A 105 21.49 -17.22 -23.22
C LEU A 105 21.22 -18.66 -23.67
N ILE A 106 20.95 -19.55 -22.71
CA ILE A 106 20.40 -20.88 -22.94
C ILE A 106 19.02 -20.91 -22.31
N ASP A 107 17.98 -21.18 -23.11
CA ASP A 107 16.62 -21.38 -22.62
C ASP A 107 15.99 -22.59 -23.31
N VAL A 108 15.96 -23.71 -22.59
CA VAL A 108 15.44 -24.98 -23.06
C VAL A 108 14.27 -25.39 -22.17
N ARG A 109 13.10 -25.56 -22.78
CA ARG A 109 11.82 -25.78 -22.09
C ARG A 109 11.12 -27.03 -22.60
N GLY A 110 10.24 -27.59 -21.76
CA GLY A 110 9.25 -28.59 -22.17
C GLY A 110 9.80 -30.00 -22.40
N ARG A 111 11.04 -30.31 -22.00
CA ARG A 111 11.56 -31.67 -22.09
C ARG A 111 10.89 -32.57 -21.05
N PRO A 112 10.37 -33.75 -21.46
CA PRO A 112 9.62 -34.61 -20.58
C PRO A 112 10.52 -35.24 -19.51
N ARG A 113 9.94 -35.51 -18.34
CA ARG A 113 10.64 -36.15 -17.22
C ARG A 113 11.19 -37.53 -17.64
N PRO A 114 12.46 -37.87 -17.36
CA PRO A 114 13.01 -39.18 -17.67
C PRO A 114 12.31 -40.30 -16.88
N LYS A 115 11.99 -41.42 -17.56
CA LYS A 115 11.37 -42.59 -16.94
C LYS A 115 12.35 -43.22 -15.93
N GLY A 116 11.96 -43.34 -14.67
CA GLY A 116 12.80 -43.89 -13.59
C GLY A 116 13.36 -42.85 -12.62
N VAL A 117 13.31 -41.55 -12.96
CA VAL A 117 13.49 -40.49 -11.96
C VAL A 117 12.19 -40.45 -11.15
N ALA A 118 12.19 -41.11 -10.00
CA ALA A 118 11.09 -41.06 -9.04
C ALA A 118 10.64 -39.59 -8.89
N PRO A 119 9.32 -39.30 -8.79
CA PRO A 119 8.85 -38.03 -8.23
C PRO A 119 9.79 -37.67 -7.10
N ALA A 120 10.19 -36.40 -6.98
CA ALA A 120 10.78 -35.87 -5.75
C ALA A 120 10.15 -36.66 -4.61
N ALA A 121 10.92 -37.54 -3.93
CA ALA A 121 10.32 -38.51 -3.02
C ALA A 121 9.42 -37.70 -2.13
N ALA A 122 8.09 -37.84 -2.33
CA ALA A 122 7.14 -36.78 -2.03
C ALA A 122 7.48 -36.32 -0.64
N THR A 123 8.10 -35.14 -0.51
CA THR A 123 8.65 -34.67 0.76
C THR A 123 7.48 -34.75 1.70
N GLY A 124 7.55 -35.71 2.63
CA GLY A 124 6.40 -36.42 3.16
C GLY A 124 5.29 -35.45 3.49
N ASN A 125 4.32 -35.31 2.57
CA ASN A 125 3.17 -34.44 2.57
C ASN A 125 2.98 -33.60 3.85
N LEU A 126 3.72 -32.49 4.05
CA LEU A 126 3.44 -31.54 5.16
C LEU A 126 1.98 -31.03 5.15
N PHE A 127 1.20 -31.39 4.12
CA PHE A 127 -0.14 -30.94 3.81
C PHE A 127 -1.19 -32.06 3.77
N SER A 128 -0.99 -33.19 4.46
CA SER A 128 -2.17 -33.97 4.84
C SER A 128 -3.04 -33.09 5.75
N THR A 129 -4.37 -33.12 5.58
CA THR A 129 -5.33 -32.29 6.34
C THR A 129 -4.97 -32.23 7.84
N ALA A 130 -4.75 -33.38 8.49
CA ALA A 130 -4.38 -33.44 9.91
C ALA A 130 -3.04 -32.76 10.26
N ARG A 131 -2.04 -32.79 9.37
CA ARG A 131 -0.75 -32.14 9.59
C ARG A 131 -0.84 -30.64 9.42
N ALA A 132 -1.58 -30.18 8.41
CA ALA A 132 -1.86 -28.76 8.23
C ALA A 132 -2.60 -28.18 9.45
N GLN A 133 -3.55 -28.90 10.03
CA GLN A 133 -4.21 -28.47 11.27
C GLN A 133 -3.26 -28.40 12.48
N VAL A 134 -2.34 -29.37 12.62
CA VAL A 134 -1.33 -29.36 13.70
C VAL A 134 -0.33 -28.22 13.53
N ILE A 135 0.16 -27.99 12.31
CA ILE A 135 1.07 -26.87 12.01
C ILE A 135 0.39 -25.55 12.33
N PHE A 136 -0.87 -25.38 11.91
CA PHE A 136 -1.68 -24.20 12.27
C PHE A 136 -1.74 -23.97 13.77
N ALA A 137 -2.10 -25.00 14.56
CA ALA A 137 -2.20 -24.86 16.02
C ALA A 137 -0.86 -24.46 16.66
N LEU A 138 0.26 -25.03 16.17
CA LEU A 138 1.60 -24.70 16.65
C LEU A 138 2.07 -23.29 16.25
N LEU A 139 1.59 -22.76 15.11
CA LEU A 139 1.84 -21.38 14.68
C LEU A 139 0.98 -20.38 15.45
N ALA A 140 -0.30 -20.69 15.67
CA ALA A 140 -1.25 -19.83 16.37
C ALA A 140 -0.96 -19.79 17.89
N TRP A 141 -0.56 -20.91 18.48
CA TRP A 141 -0.25 -21.03 19.91
C TRP A 141 1.09 -21.74 20.11
N PRO A 142 2.22 -21.01 20.07
CA PRO A 142 3.56 -21.58 20.17
C PRO A 142 3.82 -22.38 21.46
N ASP A 143 3.12 -22.09 22.55
CA ASP A 143 3.24 -22.84 23.81
C ASP A 143 2.82 -24.31 23.65
N LEU A 144 2.00 -24.63 22.64
CA LEU A 144 1.59 -26.01 22.33
C LEU A 144 2.75 -26.91 21.88
N TRP A 145 3.90 -26.34 21.52
CA TRP A 145 5.11 -27.13 21.28
C TRP A 145 5.56 -27.89 22.55
N GLN A 146 5.37 -27.27 23.71
CA GLN A 146 5.75 -27.82 25.02
C GLN A 146 4.56 -28.41 25.78
N ALA A 147 3.33 -28.21 25.30
CA ALA A 147 2.14 -28.76 25.92
C ALA A 147 2.04 -30.30 25.77
N PRO A 148 1.25 -30.96 26.64
CA PRO A 148 0.89 -32.36 26.47
C PRO A 148 0.30 -32.66 25.09
N LEU A 149 0.66 -33.80 24.49
CA LEU A 149 0.19 -34.19 23.15
C LEU A 149 -1.34 -34.19 22.99
N ARG A 150 -2.07 -34.46 24.08
CA ARG A 150 -3.55 -34.42 24.09
C ARG A 150 -4.11 -33.01 23.94
N GLU A 151 -3.40 -32.00 24.44
CA GLU A 151 -3.79 -30.60 24.32
C GLU A 151 -3.52 -30.10 22.90
N LEU A 152 -2.37 -30.42 22.33
CA LEU A 152 -2.07 -30.15 20.91
C LEU A 152 -3.10 -30.80 19.97
N ALA A 153 -3.43 -32.07 20.22
CA ALA A 153 -4.42 -32.80 19.43
C ALA A 153 -5.81 -32.16 19.50
N ARG A 154 -6.22 -31.72 20.70
CA ARG A 154 -7.49 -31.01 20.90
C ARG A 154 -7.49 -29.65 20.18
N ALA A 155 -6.43 -28.87 20.32
CA ALA A 155 -6.32 -27.56 19.70
C ALA A 155 -6.35 -27.62 18.17
N ALA A 156 -5.76 -28.67 17.60
CA ALA A 156 -5.72 -28.91 16.16
C ALA A 156 -6.92 -29.71 15.61
N ASP A 157 -7.87 -30.15 16.44
CA ASP A 157 -8.98 -31.04 16.06
C ASP A 157 -8.52 -32.30 15.29
N VAL A 158 -7.55 -33.02 15.86
CA VAL A 158 -7.02 -34.28 15.30
C VAL A 158 -6.89 -35.36 16.38
N SER A 159 -6.63 -36.60 15.96
CA SER A 159 -6.31 -37.65 16.92
C SER A 159 -4.91 -37.47 17.52
N VAL A 160 -4.70 -37.97 18.74
CA VAL A 160 -3.41 -37.90 19.45
C VAL A 160 -2.28 -38.52 18.63
N GLY A 161 -2.55 -39.60 17.90
CA GLY A 161 -1.56 -40.23 17.00
C GLY A 161 -1.16 -39.34 15.83
N GLN A 162 -2.11 -38.59 15.25
CA GLN A 162 -1.82 -37.64 14.17
C GLN A 162 -1.01 -36.44 14.68
N ALA A 163 -1.35 -35.91 15.86
CA ALA A 163 -0.58 -34.86 16.52
C ALA A 163 0.85 -35.30 16.84
N HIS A 164 1.03 -36.53 17.34
CA HIS A 164 2.33 -37.12 17.61
C HIS A 164 3.19 -37.22 16.35
N ASN A 165 2.65 -37.85 15.29
CA ASN A 165 3.34 -38.02 14.01
C ASN A 165 3.73 -36.68 13.38
N ALA A 166 2.83 -35.70 13.40
CA ALA A 166 3.07 -34.36 12.87
C ALA A 166 4.20 -33.64 13.63
N ARG A 167 4.16 -33.64 14.97
CA ARG A 167 5.18 -32.99 15.80
C ARG A 167 6.54 -33.65 15.66
N GLN A 168 6.58 -34.97 15.55
CA GLN A 168 7.82 -35.72 15.33
C GLN A 168 8.47 -35.32 13.99
N LEU A 169 7.70 -35.34 12.90
CA LEU A 169 8.19 -34.96 11.57
C LEU A 169 8.69 -33.51 11.53
N LEU A 170 7.97 -32.57 12.17
CA LEU A 170 8.41 -31.18 12.26
C LEU A 170 9.72 -31.07 13.06
N SER A 171 9.86 -31.83 14.15
CA SER A 171 11.07 -31.84 14.98
C SER A 171 12.28 -32.45 14.28
N GLU A 172 12.06 -33.47 13.44
CA GLU A 172 13.06 -34.08 12.55
C GLU A 172 13.47 -33.12 11.44
N ALA A 173 12.53 -32.33 10.92
CA ALA A 173 12.77 -31.26 9.95
C ALA A 173 13.39 -29.98 10.56
N GLY A 174 13.62 -29.97 11.87
CA GLY A 174 14.31 -28.87 12.56
C GLY A 174 13.40 -27.81 13.20
N TYR A 175 12.08 -27.91 13.08
CA TYR A 175 11.13 -27.00 13.73
C TYR A 175 10.92 -27.37 15.20
N ARG A 176 11.18 -26.44 16.14
CA ARG A 176 11.11 -26.69 17.60
C ARG A 176 10.68 -25.44 18.38
N ALA A 177 10.22 -25.63 19.61
CA ALA A 177 9.91 -24.55 20.56
C ALA A 177 11.12 -23.61 20.76
N GLY A 178 10.90 -22.30 20.72
CA GLY A 178 11.95 -21.30 20.99
C GLY A 178 12.99 -21.12 19.87
N SER A 179 12.75 -21.67 18.68
CA SER A 179 13.52 -21.27 17.49
C SER A 179 13.23 -19.80 17.19
N ARG A 180 14.28 -18.96 17.10
CA ARG A 180 14.20 -17.53 16.73
C ARG A 180 13.36 -17.30 15.45
N PRO A 181 12.90 -16.06 15.16
CA PRO A 181 11.87 -15.77 14.15
C PRO A 181 12.07 -16.38 12.75
N ALA A 182 13.31 -16.69 12.36
CA ALA A 182 13.62 -17.28 11.05
C ALA A 182 12.91 -18.62 10.79
N GLY A 183 12.84 -19.55 11.76
CA GLY A 183 12.27 -20.89 11.52
C GLY A 183 10.74 -20.94 11.52
N GLN A 184 10.08 -20.05 12.28
CA GLN A 184 8.62 -19.93 12.29
C GLN A 184 8.09 -19.15 11.10
N SER A 185 8.85 -18.17 10.59
CA SER A 185 8.49 -17.42 9.37
C SER A 185 8.49 -18.34 8.14
N ASP A 186 9.53 -19.18 7.99
CA ASP A 186 9.60 -20.14 6.88
C ASP A 186 8.47 -21.18 6.95
N LEU A 187 8.15 -21.70 8.15
CA LEU A 187 7.04 -22.65 8.32
C LEU A 187 5.68 -22.02 8.03
N LEU A 188 5.48 -20.76 8.44
CA LEU A 188 4.28 -19.98 8.13
C LEU A 188 4.13 -19.78 6.63
N GLU A 189 5.16 -19.30 5.93
CA GLU A 189 5.13 -19.07 4.48
C GLU A 189 4.85 -20.36 3.72
N LEU A 190 5.50 -21.46 4.09
CA LEU A 190 5.27 -22.79 3.51
C LEU A 190 3.84 -23.29 3.75
N TRP A 191 3.32 -23.11 4.97
CA TRP A 191 1.98 -23.52 5.33
C TRP A 191 0.92 -22.68 4.61
N ALA A 192 1.08 -21.37 4.60
CA ALA A 192 0.18 -20.42 3.95
C ALA A 192 0.11 -20.64 2.44
N ALA A 193 1.24 -20.86 1.77
CA ALA A 193 1.27 -21.12 0.32
C ALA A 193 0.53 -22.41 -0.07
N ALA A 194 0.54 -23.43 0.79
CA ALA A 194 -0.13 -24.70 0.52
C ALA A 194 -1.57 -24.77 1.04
N TYR A 195 -1.94 -23.90 1.98
CA TYR A 195 -3.24 -23.92 2.65
C TYR A 195 -4.43 -23.86 1.67
N PRO A 196 -4.49 -22.94 0.68
CA PRO A 196 -5.66 -22.78 -0.18
C PRO A 196 -5.98 -24.03 -1.01
N THR A 197 -4.95 -24.64 -1.58
CA THR A 197 -5.08 -25.84 -2.42
C THR A 197 -5.20 -27.15 -1.61
N GLY A 198 -4.89 -27.10 -0.31
CA GLY A 198 -4.84 -28.26 0.57
C GLY A 198 -6.00 -28.29 1.58
N LEU A 199 -5.74 -27.76 2.77
CA LEU A 199 -6.71 -27.76 3.87
C LEU A 199 -7.90 -26.82 3.56
N GLY A 200 -7.64 -25.61 3.08
CA GLY A 200 -8.65 -24.58 2.80
C GLY A 200 -9.76 -25.07 1.88
N ALA A 201 -9.41 -25.64 0.72
CA ALA A 201 -10.37 -26.20 -0.25
C ALA A 201 -11.30 -27.30 0.32
N LYS A 202 -10.93 -27.96 1.43
CA LYS A 202 -11.76 -29.00 2.07
C LYS A 202 -12.65 -28.45 3.18
N LEU A 203 -12.47 -27.19 3.57
CA LEU A 203 -13.21 -26.57 4.66
C LEU A 203 -14.41 -25.77 4.17
N THR A 204 -14.44 -25.38 2.88
CA THR A 204 -15.55 -24.67 2.25
C THR A 204 -16.84 -25.47 2.38
N ARG A 205 -17.83 -24.88 3.06
CA ARG A 205 -19.16 -25.47 3.24
C ARG A 205 -20.18 -24.85 2.30
N ALA A 206 -20.12 -23.54 2.14
CA ALA A 206 -21.03 -22.79 1.30
C ALA A 206 -20.40 -21.49 0.84
N THR A 207 -20.87 -20.99 -0.30
CA THR A 207 -20.56 -19.66 -0.82
C THR A 207 -21.86 -18.89 -1.02
N TYR A 208 -21.78 -17.57 -0.82
CA TYR A 208 -22.93 -16.69 -0.92
C TYR A 208 -22.54 -15.35 -1.56
N SER A 209 -23.58 -14.60 -1.92
CA SER A 209 -23.52 -13.22 -2.39
C SER A 209 -24.29 -12.31 -1.44
N GLY A 210 -23.73 -11.18 -1.03
CA GLY A 210 -24.44 -10.24 -0.18
C GLY A 210 -23.57 -9.18 0.47
N SER A 211 -24.15 -8.44 1.42
CA SER A 211 -23.38 -7.51 2.24
C SER A 211 -22.46 -8.28 3.19
N ILE A 212 -21.23 -7.81 3.29
CA ILE A 212 -20.20 -8.29 4.20
C ILE A 212 -20.14 -7.48 5.51
N GLU A 213 -20.96 -6.43 5.61
CA GLU A 213 -21.01 -5.55 6.77
C GLU A 213 -21.95 -6.10 7.85
N HIS A 214 -21.65 -5.79 9.11
CA HIS A 214 -22.52 -6.10 10.25
C HIS A 214 -22.93 -7.58 10.37
N VAL A 215 -22.00 -8.49 10.03
CA VAL A 215 -22.19 -9.94 10.13
C VAL A 215 -22.55 -10.31 11.57
N ARG A 216 -23.52 -11.21 11.74
CA ARG A 216 -23.92 -11.73 13.04
C ARG A 216 -24.23 -13.23 13.01
N PRO A 217 -24.01 -13.96 14.12
CA PRO A 217 -24.43 -15.36 14.25
C PRO A 217 -25.94 -15.50 14.14
N ALA A 218 -26.42 -16.68 13.74
CA ALA A 218 -27.86 -16.93 13.56
C ALA A 218 -28.57 -17.21 14.91
N ALA A 219 -27.86 -17.72 15.90
CA ALA A 219 -28.32 -17.81 17.28
C ALA A 219 -27.25 -17.33 18.25
N GLU A 220 -27.66 -16.76 19.38
CA GLU A 220 -26.78 -16.59 20.54
C GLU A 220 -27.00 -17.75 21.51
N PRO A 221 -25.94 -18.36 22.07
CA PRO A 221 -24.53 -17.98 22.01
C PRO A 221 -23.72 -18.79 20.97
N ASP A 222 -23.73 -18.41 19.68
CA ASP A 222 -22.80 -18.97 18.69
C ASP A 222 -21.63 -18.04 18.38
N THR A 223 -20.57 -18.63 17.82
CA THR A 223 -19.32 -17.96 17.47
C THR A 223 -19.05 -18.04 15.98
N LEU A 224 -18.66 -16.91 15.39
CA LEU A 224 -18.13 -16.83 14.02
C LEU A 224 -16.73 -16.23 14.06
N TYR A 225 -15.86 -16.68 13.15
CA TYR A 225 -14.52 -16.13 13.00
C TYR A 225 -14.34 -15.51 11.62
N ILE A 226 -13.98 -14.23 11.56
CA ILE A 226 -13.66 -13.53 10.32
C ILE A 226 -12.19 -13.75 9.96
N SER A 227 -11.91 -13.98 8.68
CA SER A 227 -10.57 -14.14 8.11
C SER A 227 -10.45 -13.42 6.75
N GLY A 228 -9.27 -13.47 6.14
CA GLY A 228 -8.98 -12.85 4.85
C GLY A 228 -9.07 -11.32 4.90
N GLU A 229 -9.52 -10.70 3.80
CA GLU A 229 -9.62 -9.24 3.71
C GLU A 229 -10.46 -8.64 4.83
N SER A 230 -11.61 -9.25 5.15
CA SER A 230 -12.53 -8.74 6.18
C SER A 230 -11.98 -8.79 7.61
N ALA A 231 -10.87 -9.51 7.84
CA ALA A 231 -10.21 -9.59 9.14
C ALA A 231 -9.08 -8.57 9.31
N VAL A 232 -8.73 -7.83 8.26
CA VAL A 232 -7.65 -6.84 8.27
C VAL A 232 -8.28 -5.46 8.20
N PRO A 233 -8.34 -4.72 9.32
CA PRO A 233 -8.98 -3.40 9.38
C PRO A 233 -8.43 -2.41 8.36
N GLU A 234 -7.19 -2.59 7.89
CA GLU A 234 -6.49 -1.76 6.92
C GLU A 234 -6.83 -2.07 5.46
N LEU A 235 -7.60 -3.12 5.16
CA LEU A 235 -8.04 -3.45 3.79
C LEU A 235 -9.49 -3.05 3.57
N ARG A 236 -9.87 -2.67 2.34
CA ARG A 236 -11.28 -2.52 1.96
C ARG A 236 -11.76 -3.88 1.47
N PRO A 237 -12.40 -4.70 2.31
CA PRO A 237 -12.75 -6.05 1.90
C PRO A 237 -13.79 -5.99 0.79
N ALA A 238 -13.48 -6.63 -0.34
CA ALA A 238 -14.47 -7.01 -1.33
C ALA A 238 -15.06 -8.39 -0.98
N THR A 239 -14.31 -9.20 -0.23
CA THR A 239 -14.68 -10.56 0.14
C THR A 239 -14.74 -10.79 1.65
N LEU A 240 -15.60 -11.73 2.06
CA LEU A 240 -15.77 -12.16 3.45
C LEU A 240 -15.50 -13.66 3.57
N THR A 241 -14.44 -14.02 4.26
CA THR A 241 -14.16 -15.41 4.65
C THR A 241 -14.55 -15.61 6.11
N LEU A 242 -15.50 -16.51 6.35
CA LEU A 242 -16.00 -16.84 7.68
C LEU A 242 -15.72 -18.29 8.05
N TYR A 243 -15.27 -18.53 9.28
CA TYR A 243 -15.20 -19.87 9.86
C TYR A 243 -16.27 -20.03 10.94
N ALA A 244 -17.11 -21.05 10.77
CA ALA A 244 -18.14 -21.42 11.72
C ALA A 244 -17.82 -22.80 12.34
N PRO A 245 -17.79 -22.94 13.68
CA PRO A 245 -17.60 -24.24 14.34
C PRO A 245 -18.69 -25.25 13.99
N ARG A 246 -19.94 -24.78 13.89
CA ARG A 246 -21.12 -25.59 13.57
C ARG A 246 -21.75 -25.13 12.25
N GLU A 247 -22.49 -26.03 11.62
CA GLU A 247 -23.33 -25.68 10.47
C GLU A 247 -24.62 -25.07 10.97
N ASP A 248 -24.98 -23.93 10.38
CA ASP A 248 -26.24 -23.24 10.69
C ASP A 248 -26.92 -22.81 9.39
N SER A 249 -28.06 -23.44 9.10
CA SER A 249 -28.86 -23.16 7.90
C SER A 249 -29.53 -21.79 7.92
N LEU A 250 -29.65 -21.14 9.08
CA LEU A 250 -30.25 -19.81 9.22
C LEU A 250 -29.23 -18.67 9.05
N LEU A 251 -27.92 -18.99 9.05
CA LEU A 251 -26.85 -18.01 8.88
C LEU A 251 -27.02 -17.10 7.64
N PRO A 252 -27.29 -17.63 6.42
CA PRO A 252 -27.55 -16.77 5.26
C PRO A 252 -28.86 -15.97 5.40
N VAL A 253 -29.87 -16.49 6.09
CA VAL A 253 -31.16 -15.81 6.27
C VAL A 253 -31.01 -14.58 7.18
N VAL A 254 -30.32 -14.73 8.31
CA VAL A 254 -30.13 -13.67 9.31
C VAL A 254 -29.27 -12.53 8.78
N ASN A 255 -28.34 -12.84 7.88
CA ASN A 255 -27.43 -11.89 7.23
C ASN A 255 -27.89 -11.47 5.82
N ARG A 256 -29.07 -11.92 5.37
CA ARG A 256 -29.68 -11.59 4.06
C ARG A 256 -28.79 -11.96 2.86
N TRP A 257 -28.01 -13.01 2.98
CA TRP A 257 -27.18 -13.53 1.92
C TRP A 257 -27.97 -14.38 0.94
N ARG A 258 -27.49 -14.40 -0.29
CA ARG A 258 -28.11 -15.08 -1.42
C ARG A 258 -27.18 -16.15 -1.97
N SER A 259 -27.74 -17.19 -2.56
CA SER A 259 -26.97 -18.27 -3.20
C SER A 259 -26.88 -18.12 -4.72
N ASP A 260 -27.52 -17.09 -5.27
CA ASP A 260 -27.54 -16.74 -6.69
C ASP A 260 -26.69 -15.49 -6.96
N GLY A 261 -25.73 -15.58 -7.88
CA GLY A 261 -24.88 -14.47 -8.32
C GLY A 261 -23.37 -14.69 -8.10
N PRO A 262 -22.54 -13.67 -8.39
CA PRO A 262 -21.11 -13.71 -8.13
C PRO A 262 -20.85 -13.76 -6.61
N THR A 263 -20.17 -14.80 -6.14
CA THR A 263 -19.98 -15.05 -4.71
C THR A 263 -18.88 -14.17 -4.13
N ASN A 264 -19.19 -13.37 -3.12
CA ASN A 264 -18.24 -12.55 -2.37
C ASN A 264 -18.11 -12.99 -0.90
N ILE A 265 -18.82 -14.04 -0.50
CA ILE A 265 -18.82 -14.58 0.86
C ILE A 265 -18.52 -16.06 0.81
N GLU A 266 -17.53 -16.51 1.58
CA GLU A 266 -17.17 -17.91 1.75
C GLU A 266 -17.32 -18.33 3.21
N VAL A 267 -18.14 -19.35 3.46
CA VAL A 267 -18.33 -19.94 4.78
C VAL A 267 -17.61 -21.29 4.85
N ARG A 268 -16.66 -21.39 5.78
CA ARG A 268 -15.81 -22.54 6.03
C ARG A 268 -16.07 -23.15 7.40
N ARG A 269 -15.72 -24.42 7.56
CA ARG A 269 -15.69 -25.11 8.85
C ARG A 269 -14.48 -24.68 9.68
N ALA A 270 -14.69 -24.21 10.91
CA ALA A 270 -13.59 -24.06 11.86
C ALA A 270 -13.03 -25.44 12.25
N PHE A 271 -11.70 -25.57 12.30
CA PHE A 271 -10.99 -26.85 12.48
C PHE A 271 -10.06 -26.83 13.69
N TRP A 272 -10.25 -25.88 14.60
CA TRP A 272 -9.41 -25.70 15.78
C TRP A 272 -10.25 -25.50 17.04
N SER A 273 -9.61 -25.65 18.19
CA SER A 273 -10.15 -25.29 19.49
C SER A 273 -9.15 -24.41 20.22
N ALA A 274 -9.48 -23.14 20.41
CA ALA A 274 -8.59 -22.18 21.06
C ALA A 274 -8.31 -22.61 22.52
N PRO A 275 -7.04 -22.70 22.98
CA PRO A 275 -6.71 -23.12 24.34
C PRO A 275 -7.30 -22.22 25.44
N ASP A 276 -7.50 -20.94 25.13
CA ASP A 276 -8.10 -19.91 26.00
C ASP A 276 -9.64 -19.91 25.98
N GLY A 277 -10.25 -20.82 25.22
CA GLY A 277 -11.70 -21.00 25.13
C GLY A 277 -12.36 -20.19 24.02
N THR A 278 -13.67 -20.41 23.84
CA THR A 278 -14.47 -19.77 22.79
C THR A 278 -15.39 -18.72 23.40
N ARG A 279 -15.38 -17.51 22.86
CA ARG A 279 -16.32 -16.43 23.23
C ARG A 279 -17.50 -16.38 22.23
N PRO A 280 -18.73 -16.10 22.68
CA PRO A 280 -19.85 -15.91 21.76
C PRO A 280 -19.68 -14.63 20.94
N GLY A 281 -20.34 -14.58 19.78
CA GLY A 281 -20.30 -13.45 18.86
C GLY A 281 -19.28 -13.60 17.73
N VAL A 282 -19.03 -12.50 17.03
CA VAL A 282 -18.11 -12.44 15.88
C VAL A 282 -16.72 -12.06 16.37
N GLN A 283 -15.74 -12.88 16.02
CA GLN A 283 -14.34 -12.74 16.43
C GLN A 283 -13.41 -12.79 15.23
N LEU A 284 -12.16 -12.38 15.42
CA LEU A 284 -11.12 -12.61 14.42
C LEU A 284 -10.64 -14.06 14.49
N ALA A 285 -10.39 -14.66 13.34
CA ALA A 285 -9.69 -15.93 13.24
C ALA A 285 -8.23 -15.78 13.75
N PRO A 286 -7.58 -16.86 14.20
CA PRO A 286 -6.18 -16.79 14.58
C PRO A 286 -5.30 -16.30 13.43
N TRP A 287 -4.32 -15.46 13.76
CA TRP A 287 -3.53 -14.70 12.78
C TRP A 287 -2.88 -15.52 11.64
N PRO A 288 -2.43 -16.79 11.80
CA PRO A 288 -1.87 -17.53 10.67
C PRO A 288 -2.92 -17.83 9.59
N LEU A 289 -4.19 -17.98 9.99
CA LEU A 289 -5.30 -18.23 9.07
C LEU A 289 -5.71 -16.95 8.34
N VAL A 290 -5.74 -15.81 9.05
CA VAL A 290 -5.94 -14.48 8.45
C VAL A 290 -4.87 -14.24 7.38
N TYR A 291 -3.61 -14.50 7.72
CA TYR A 291 -2.47 -14.38 6.81
C TYR A 291 -2.60 -15.29 5.58
N ALA A 292 -2.95 -16.56 5.76
CA ALA A 292 -3.08 -17.50 4.65
C ALA A 292 -4.26 -17.21 3.73
N ASP A 293 -5.40 -16.77 4.28
CA ASP A 293 -6.56 -16.36 3.49
C ASP A 293 -6.30 -15.07 2.72
N LEU A 294 -5.57 -14.13 3.32
CA LEU A 294 -5.14 -12.91 2.64
C LEU A 294 -4.15 -13.21 1.50
N ALA A 295 -3.14 -14.05 1.76
CA ALA A 295 -2.16 -14.46 0.75
C ALA A 295 -2.76 -15.25 -0.41
N ALA A 296 -3.96 -15.81 -0.24
CA ALA A 296 -4.69 -16.56 -1.26
C ALA A 296 -5.62 -15.69 -2.13
N SER A 297 -5.82 -14.43 -1.77
CA SER A 297 -6.75 -13.51 -2.44
C SER A 297 -6.06 -12.89 -3.67
N ASP A 298 -6.25 -13.51 -4.84
CA ASP A 298 -5.68 -13.11 -6.15
C ASP A 298 -6.48 -11.94 -6.79
N ASP A 299 -6.53 -10.76 -6.16
CA ASP A 299 -6.97 -9.52 -6.85
C ASP A 299 -5.74 -8.67 -7.26
N PRO A 300 -5.51 -8.39 -8.57
CA PRO A 300 -4.35 -7.68 -9.11
C PRO A 300 -4.04 -6.27 -8.58
N ALA A 301 -4.85 -5.70 -7.69
CA ALA A 301 -4.60 -4.39 -7.08
C ALA A 301 -3.49 -4.40 -6.00
N CYS A 302 -3.05 -5.58 -5.52
CA CYS A 302 -2.22 -5.71 -4.32
C CYS A 302 -0.68 -5.73 -4.52
N ALA A 303 -0.16 -5.38 -5.70
CA ALA A 303 1.29 -5.33 -5.94
C ALA A 303 1.96 -4.02 -5.47
N ARG A 304 1.69 -3.56 -4.23
CA ARG A 304 2.52 -2.53 -3.57
C ARG A 304 2.82 -2.94 -2.13
N PRO A 305 4.09 -2.89 -1.69
CA PRO A 305 4.46 -3.22 -0.31
C PRO A 305 4.02 -2.11 0.66
N PRO A 306 3.68 -2.45 1.92
CA PRO A 306 3.35 -1.46 2.94
C PRO A 306 4.59 -0.64 3.32
N LYS A 307 4.45 0.69 3.39
CA LYS A 307 5.47 1.56 3.99
C LYS A 307 5.22 1.67 5.49
N THR A 308 6.30 1.49 6.24
CA THR A 308 6.44 1.61 7.68
C THR A 308 6.04 3.01 8.18
N GLY A 309 5.20 3.04 9.22
CA GLY A 309 5.18 4.05 10.29
C GLY A 309 5.28 5.52 9.88
N GLY A 310 4.13 6.13 9.59
CA GLY A 310 3.94 7.57 9.42
C GLY A 310 2.59 7.83 8.77
N SER A 311 1.71 8.56 9.45
CA SER A 311 0.33 8.94 9.08
C SER A 311 -0.05 8.79 7.59
N PRO A 312 -1.02 7.93 7.20
CA PRO A 312 -1.29 7.63 5.80
C PRO A 312 -2.33 8.57 5.18
N MET A 313 -2.24 9.89 5.40
CA MET A 313 -3.19 10.80 4.75
C MET A 313 -2.88 11.04 3.26
N LEU A 314 -1.67 10.68 2.79
CA LEU A 314 -1.17 10.97 1.44
C LEU A 314 -0.09 9.97 1.02
N ASP A 315 -0.31 9.19 -0.04
CA ASP A 315 0.72 8.32 -0.64
C ASP A 315 1.40 9.03 -1.81
N LEU A 316 2.48 9.77 -1.50
CA LEU A 316 3.27 10.47 -2.51
C LEU A 316 3.96 9.51 -3.50
N THR A 317 4.02 8.20 -3.26
CA THR A 317 4.56 7.23 -4.23
C THR A 317 3.65 6.98 -5.42
N LEU A 318 2.41 7.46 -5.36
CA LEU A 318 1.47 7.44 -6.48
C LEU A 318 1.79 8.51 -7.53
N VAL A 319 2.68 9.45 -7.21
CA VAL A 319 3.06 10.55 -8.11
C VAL A 319 4.31 10.12 -8.89
N PRO A 320 4.23 10.03 -10.23
CA PRO A 320 5.38 9.65 -11.06
C PRO A 320 6.55 10.63 -10.95
N ASP A 321 7.79 10.11 -10.96
CA ASP A 321 9.00 10.95 -10.84
C ASP A 321 9.12 11.98 -11.97
N ASP A 322 8.70 11.62 -13.20
CA ASP A 322 8.67 12.50 -14.37
C ASP A 322 7.66 13.65 -14.20
N PHE A 323 6.61 13.46 -13.39
CA PHE A 323 5.71 14.54 -13.02
C PHE A 323 6.38 15.53 -12.06
N LEU A 324 7.27 15.08 -11.18
CA LEU A 324 7.94 15.93 -10.17
C LEU A 324 9.22 16.59 -10.70
N GLU A 325 9.89 16.00 -11.69
CA GLU A 325 11.15 16.47 -12.26
C GLU A 325 11.16 17.97 -12.64
N PRO A 326 10.11 18.53 -13.30
CA PRO A 326 10.12 19.95 -13.65
C PRO A 326 10.10 20.87 -12.43
N ALA A 327 9.37 20.49 -11.37
CA ALA A 327 9.35 21.22 -10.11
C ALA A 327 10.70 21.10 -9.38
N ALA A 328 11.32 19.92 -9.38
CA ALA A 328 12.65 19.71 -8.83
C ALA A 328 13.67 20.66 -9.46
N ARG A 329 13.74 20.72 -10.80
CA ARG A 329 14.65 21.59 -11.55
C ARG A 329 14.46 23.08 -11.23
N VAL A 330 13.20 23.52 -11.07
CA VAL A 330 12.92 24.91 -10.66
C VAL A 330 13.43 25.17 -9.26
N VAL A 331 13.07 24.31 -8.30
CA VAL A 331 13.44 24.49 -6.89
C VAL A 331 14.96 24.46 -6.72
N GLU A 332 15.68 23.54 -7.36
CA GLU A 332 17.15 23.52 -7.34
C GLU A 332 17.73 24.85 -7.83
N LYS A 333 17.18 25.42 -8.90
CA LYS A 333 17.66 26.68 -9.46
C LYS A 333 17.36 27.86 -8.54
N VAL A 334 16.19 27.89 -7.90
CA VAL A 334 15.81 28.90 -6.90
C VAL A 334 16.75 28.84 -5.70
N LEU A 335 16.94 27.66 -5.11
CA LEU A 335 17.81 27.47 -3.93
C LEU A 335 19.28 27.77 -4.24
N ALA A 336 19.77 27.39 -5.42
CA ALA A 336 21.13 27.71 -5.86
C ALA A 336 21.37 29.22 -6.06
N THR A 337 20.31 29.98 -6.35
CA THR A 337 20.37 31.44 -6.58
C THR A 337 20.28 32.23 -5.28
N SER A 338 19.57 31.72 -4.28
CA SER A 338 19.39 32.37 -2.98
C SER A 338 19.82 31.43 -1.84
N PRO A 339 21.13 31.41 -1.49
CA PRO A 339 21.65 30.50 -0.45
C PRO A 339 21.07 30.71 0.96
N SER A 340 20.39 31.83 1.20
CA SER A 340 19.67 32.11 2.44
C SER A 340 18.34 31.35 2.57
N LEU A 341 17.83 30.77 1.48
CA LEU A 341 16.64 29.92 1.47
C LEU A 341 17.03 28.47 1.68
N ALA A 342 16.44 27.81 2.67
CA ALA A 342 16.56 26.36 2.81
C ALA A 342 15.40 25.64 2.08
N PRO A 343 15.56 24.35 1.71
CA PRO A 343 14.48 23.57 1.09
C PRO A 343 13.17 23.57 1.88
N ARG A 344 13.24 23.56 3.21
CA ARG A 344 12.08 23.61 4.12
C ARG A 344 11.29 24.93 4.06
N ASP A 345 11.91 25.99 3.55
CA ASP A 345 11.30 27.32 3.42
C ASP A 345 10.55 27.46 2.08
N VAL A 346 10.60 26.42 1.23
CA VAL A 346 9.90 26.36 -0.05
C VAL A 346 8.69 25.44 0.11
N MET A 347 7.51 25.96 -0.23
CA MET A 347 6.28 25.19 -0.25
C MET A 347 5.63 25.22 -1.63
N LEU A 348 5.35 24.05 -2.18
CA LEU A 348 4.66 23.92 -3.45
C LEU A 348 3.17 24.22 -3.25
N VAL A 349 2.65 25.20 -3.99
CA VAL A 349 1.24 25.62 -3.89
C VAL A 349 0.59 25.61 -5.28
N GLY A 350 -0.62 26.16 -5.38
CA GLY A 350 -1.32 26.34 -6.64
C GLY A 350 -1.72 25.04 -7.34
N ALA A 351 -1.74 25.07 -8.67
CA ALA A 351 -2.33 24.00 -9.48
C ALA A 351 -1.46 22.72 -9.50
N TRP A 352 -0.15 22.86 -9.36
CA TRP A 352 0.75 21.70 -9.21
C TRP A 352 0.53 20.98 -7.89
N CYS A 353 0.46 21.73 -6.78
CA CYS A 353 0.09 21.18 -5.48
C CYS A 353 -1.22 20.38 -5.56
N ARG A 354 -2.27 20.97 -6.14
CA ARG A 354 -3.55 20.27 -6.37
C ARG A 354 -3.37 18.93 -7.09
N ASN A 355 -2.60 18.92 -8.19
CA ASN A 355 -2.43 17.73 -9.02
C ASN A 355 -1.59 16.64 -8.34
N ILE A 356 -0.64 17.02 -7.46
CA ILE A 356 0.10 16.08 -6.61
C ILE A 356 -0.84 15.49 -5.57
N LEU A 357 -1.57 16.34 -4.83
CA LEU A 357 -2.56 15.90 -3.84
C LEU A 357 -3.59 14.96 -4.46
N HIS A 358 -4.13 15.32 -5.62
CA HIS A 358 -5.09 14.52 -6.38
C HIS A 358 -4.62 13.08 -6.59
N ARG A 359 -3.39 12.92 -7.12
CA ARG A 359 -2.81 11.61 -7.41
C ARG A 359 -2.40 10.86 -6.15
N ALA A 360 -1.84 11.57 -5.17
CA ALA A 360 -1.42 10.98 -3.91
C ALA A 360 -2.59 10.46 -3.05
N LEU A 361 -3.80 10.95 -3.33
CA LEU A 361 -5.06 10.46 -2.78
C LEU A 361 -5.68 9.33 -3.64
N GLY A 362 -5.03 8.90 -4.71
CA GLY A 362 -5.46 7.78 -5.55
C GLY A 362 -6.48 8.13 -6.64
N HIS A 363 -6.70 9.41 -6.94
CA HIS A 363 -7.61 9.84 -8.01
C HIS A 363 -6.89 9.99 -9.35
N ASP A 364 -7.57 9.62 -10.43
CA ASP A 364 -7.05 9.57 -11.80
C ASP A 364 -7.88 10.37 -12.83
N PHE A 365 -8.98 11.01 -12.40
CA PHE A 365 -9.81 11.81 -13.30
C PHE A 365 -9.17 13.16 -13.63
N GLU A 366 -9.57 13.72 -14.78
CA GLU A 366 -8.91 14.93 -15.30
C GLU A 366 -9.08 16.13 -14.36
N THR A 367 -7.94 16.71 -13.97
CA THR A 367 -7.87 18.06 -13.41
C THR A 367 -7.43 19.05 -14.49
N THR A 368 -7.69 20.34 -14.27
CA THR A 368 -7.29 21.38 -15.23
C THR A 368 -5.78 21.37 -15.46
N ALA A 369 -5.37 21.24 -16.72
CA ALA A 369 -3.97 21.34 -17.13
C ALA A 369 -3.41 22.74 -16.83
N THR A 370 -2.22 22.79 -16.25
CA THR A 370 -1.53 24.02 -15.87
C THR A 370 -0.09 23.93 -16.37
N ARG A 371 0.47 25.05 -16.83
CA ARG A 371 1.86 25.12 -17.33
C ARG A 371 2.77 25.93 -16.42
N ASP A 372 2.17 26.74 -15.56
CA ASP A 372 2.78 27.53 -14.52
C ASP A 372 2.93 26.72 -13.22
N LEU A 373 3.97 27.06 -12.46
CA LEU A 373 4.30 26.49 -11.15
C LEU A 373 4.19 27.60 -10.10
N ASP A 374 3.61 27.32 -8.94
CA ASP A 374 3.52 28.29 -7.85
C ASP A 374 4.37 27.83 -6.67
N LEU A 375 5.30 28.68 -6.21
CA LEU A 375 6.15 28.42 -5.06
C LEU A 375 5.92 29.49 -3.99
N ALA A 376 5.43 29.07 -2.82
CA ALA A 376 5.43 29.92 -1.64
C ALA A 376 6.81 29.86 -0.97
N LEU A 377 7.39 31.02 -0.69
CA LEU A 377 8.74 31.17 -0.14
C LEU A 377 8.65 31.85 1.23
N ALA A 378 9.02 31.13 2.29
CA ALA A 378 9.12 31.69 3.64
C ALA A 378 10.42 32.48 3.76
N LEU A 379 10.31 33.80 3.89
CA LEU A 379 11.43 34.74 3.86
C LEU A 379 11.57 35.47 5.19
N ALA A 380 12.80 35.54 5.68
CA ALA A 380 13.18 36.40 6.81
C ALA A 380 13.40 37.86 6.37
N SER A 381 13.75 38.10 5.10
CA SER A 381 13.93 39.45 4.56
C SER A 381 13.70 39.49 3.05
N TRP A 382 13.47 40.70 2.53
CA TRP A 382 13.33 40.95 1.10
C TRP A 382 14.62 40.72 0.27
N ASP A 383 15.79 40.52 0.90
CA ASP A 383 17.06 40.35 0.18
C ASP A 383 17.09 39.07 -0.67
N ALA A 384 16.58 37.97 -0.13
CA ALA A 384 16.44 36.71 -0.85
C ALA A 384 15.55 36.90 -2.09
N TYR A 385 14.39 37.54 -1.92
CA TYR A 385 13.45 37.79 -3.01
C TYR A 385 14.06 38.72 -4.07
N ARG A 386 14.74 39.80 -3.67
CA ARG A 386 15.44 40.70 -4.61
C ARG A 386 16.48 39.95 -5.43
N THR A 387 17.23 39.03 -4.81
CA THR A 387 18.23 38.20 -5.51
C THR A 387 17.59 37.33 -6.58
N LEU A 388 16.47 36.67 -6.25
CA LEU A 388 15.71 35.87 -7.21
C LEU A 388 15.13 36.73 -8.35
N ALA A 389 14.48 37.85 -8.00
CA ALA A 389 13.81 38.74 -8.94
C ALA A 389 14.77 39.43 -9.93
N THR A 390 16.00 39.70 -9.50
CA THR A 390 17.05 40.28 -10.36
C THR A 390 17.75 39.23 -11.23
N THR A 391 17.78 37.98 -10.78
CA THR A 391 18.45 36.89 -11.51
C THR A 391 17.55 36.29 -12.58
N PHE A 392 16.25 36.10 -12.29
CA PHE A 392 15.34 35.44 -13.21
C PHE A 392 14.57 36.44 -14.08
N PRO A 393 14.37 36.16 -15.38
CA PRO A 393 13.56 37.03 -16.24
C PRO A 393 12.12 37.09 -15.75
N ALA A 394 11.60 38.29 -15.50
CA ALA A 394 10.19 38.49 -15.19
C ALA A 394 9.30 38.15 -16.41
N VAL A 395 8.11 37.61 -16.15
CA VAL A 395 7.12 37.21 -17.17
C VAL A 395 5.77 37.85 -16.82
N GLY A 396 5.11 38.47 -17.80
CA GLY A 396 3.81 39.12 -17.57
C GLY A 396 3.89 40.37 -16.70
N HIS A 397 2.75 40.76 -16.11
CA HIS A 397 2.59 42.05 -15.41
C HIS A 397 2.27 41.90 -13.92
N THR A 398 2.32 40.67 -13.38
CA THR A 398 1.97 40.42 -11.98
C THR A 398 3.06 40.87 -11.00
N GLY A 399 4.29 41.04 -11.45
CA GLY A 399 5.45 41.38 -10.60
C GLY A 399 5.98 40.20 -9.77
N ILE A 400 5.33 39.03 -9.83
CA ILE A 400 5.70 37.84 -9.05
C ILE A 400 6.03 36.63 -9.92
N ARG A 401 5.86 36.74 -11.24
CA ARG A 401 6.06 35.64 -12.17
C ARG A 401 7.40 35.73 -12.88
N TYR A 402 8.15 34.64 -12.89
CA TYR A 402 9.51 34.57 -13.41
C TYR A 402 9.73 33.31 -14.25
N ARG A 403 10.63 33.38 -15.23
CA ARG A 403 11.06 32.22 -16.03
C ARG A 403 12.23 31.51 -15.33
N VAL A 404 11.97 30.36 -14.72
CA VAL A 404 13.00 29.56 -14.03
C VAL A 404 13.11 28.19 -14.70
N ALA A 405 14.33 27.80 -15.08
CA ALA A 405 14.60 26.51 -15.75
C ALA A 405 13.74 26.22 -17.00
N GLY A 406 13.20 27.27 -17.64
CA GLY A 406 12.31 27.16 -18.81
C GLY A 406 10.81 27.17 -18.50
N ILE A 407 10.42 27.25 -17.23
CA ILE A 407 9.04 27.17 -16.73
C ILE A 407 8.63 28.55 -16.18
N ASP A 408 7.37 28.94 -16.38
CA ASP A 408 6.82 30.14 -15.74
C ASP A 408 6.46 29.81 -14.29
N VAL A 409 7.01 30.57 -13.35
CA VAL A 409 6.91 30.30 -11.92
C VAL A 409 6.44 31.55 -11.19
N ASP A 410 5.34 31.44 -10.45
CA ASP A 410 4.92 32.47 -9.49
C ASP A 410 5.67 32.25 -8.18
N LEU A 411 6.51 33.22 -7.81
CA LEU A 411 7.23 33.25 -6.55
C LEU A 411 6.43 34.07 -5.54
N LEU A 412 5.82 33.42 -4.56
CA LEU A 412 4.93 34.00 -3.57
C LEU A 412 5.66 34.18 -2.24
N PRO A 413 6.20 35.37 -1.94
CA PRO A 413 6.92 35.63 -0.69
C PRO A 413 5.96 35.72 0.50
N PHE A 414 6.28 35.09 1.63
CA PHE A 414 5.58 35.21 2.92
C PHE A 414 6.57 35.05 4.09
N GLY A 415 6.15 35.15 5.35
CA GLY A 415 7.01 35.00 6.53
C GLY A 415 7.24 36.31 7.29
N GLU A 416 8.46 36.55 7.77
CA GLU A 416 8.77 37.73 8.62
C GLU A 416 8.71 39.08 7.86
N ILE A 417 8.49 39.02 6.55
CA ILE A 417 8.31 40.16 5.65
C ILE A 417 6.86 40.64 5.54
N GLU A 418 5.92 39.96 6.19
CA GLU A 418 4.50 40.33 6.22
C GLU A 418 4.30 41.61 7.04
N ASP A 419 3.57 42.58 6.47
CA ASP A 419 3.21 43.84 7.14
C ASP A 419 1.94 44.44 6.50
N PRO A 420 0.77 44.38 7.15
CA PRO A 420 0.48 43.62 8.38
C PRO A 420 0.45 42.10 8.13
N ASP A 421 0.34 41.30 9.20
CA ASP A 421 0.26 39.83 9.14
C ASP A 421 -0.71 39.32 8.05
N GLY A 422 -0.22 38.47 7.15
CA GLY A 422 -0.95 37.92 6.01
C GLY A 422 -0.94 38.79 4.74
N ILE A 423 -0.28 39.95 4.76
CA ILE A 423 -0.14 40.85 3.61
C ILE A 423 1.34 41.07 3.30
N VAL A 424 1.69 41.03 2.02
CA VAL A 424 3.04 41.34 1.54
C VAL A 424 3.02 42.35 0.41
N GLU A 425 4.05 43.19 0.36
CA GLU A 425 4.29 44.16 -0.71
C GLU A 425 5.67 43.89 -1.36
N PRO A 426 5.75 43.01 -2.38
CA PRO A 426 7.03 42.72 -3.01
C PRO A 426 7.64 43.95 -3.67
N PRO A 427 8.96 44.16 -3.59
CA PRO A 427 9.66 45.29 -4.22
C PRO A 427 9.51 45.41 -5.76
N THR A 428 8.89 44.41 -6.38
CA THR A 428 8.72 44.25 -7.83
C THR A 428 7.28 44.50 -8.27
N ARG A 429 6.40 44.86 -7.33
CA ARG A 429 4.98 45.02 -7.54
C ARG A 429 4.49 46.27 -6.81
N GLU A 430 3.60 47.02 -7.45
CA GLU A 430 3.05 48.28 -6.91
C GLU A 430 1.88 48.08 -5.95
N VAL A 431 1.29 46.87 -5.93
CA VAL A 431 0.07 46.58 -5.17
C VAL A 431 0.35 45.42 -4.23
N PRO A 432 0.12 45.57 -2.91
CA PRO A 432 0.26 44.47 -1.96
C PRO A 432 -0.73 43.36 -2.28
N PHE A 433 -0.43 42.14 -1.83
CA PHE A 433 -1.35 41.02 -1.98
C PHE A 433 -1.36 40.11 -0.75
N SER A 434 -2.43 39.34 -0.64
CA SER A 434 -2.70 38.44 0.47
C SER A 434 -1.92 37.13 0.35
N VAL A 435 -1.21 36.79 1.43
CA VAL A 435 -0.62 35.47 1.71
C VAL A 435 -1.26 34.87 2.97
N TRP A 436 -2.53 35.20 3.17
CA TRP A 436 -3.31 34.79 4.33
C TRP A 436 -3.19 33.29 4.62
N ALA A 437 -2.92 32.97 5.89
CA ALA A 437 -2.71 31.64 6.44
C ALA A 437 -1.48 30.84 5.92
N PHE A 438 -0.58 31.43 5.12
CA PHE A 438 0.56 30.68 4.57
C PHE A 438 1.53 30.17 5.64
N ALA A 439 1.75 30.92 6.72
CA ALA A 439 2.60 30.49 7.83
C ALA A 439 2.02 29.27 8.58
N GLU A 440 0.72 29.27 8.82
CA GLU A 440 -0.03 28.19 9.46
C GLU A 440 -0.06 26.94 8.56
N ILE A 441 -0.30 27.14 7.26
CA ILE A 441 -0.26 26.06 6.26
C ILE A 441 1.14 25.46 6.15
N LEU A 442 2.20 26.28 6.15
CA LEU A 442 3.57 25.80 6.15
C LEU A 442 3.87 24.99 7.41
N THR A 443 3.42 25.46 8.57
CA THR A 443 3.64 24.75 9.84
C THR A 443 3.00 23.35 9.83
N ALA A 444 1.79 23.22 9.28
CA ALA A 444 1.06 21.96 9.19
C ALA A 444 1.38 21.11 7.94
N SER A 445 2.25 21.59 7.05
CA SER A 445 2.57 20.94 5.77
C SER A 445 3.29 19.58 5.96
N LEU A 446 3.34 18.79 4.89
CA LEU A 446 4.11 17.55 4.80
C LEU A 446 5.41 17.76 4.02
N PRO A 447 6.45 16.96 4.30
CA PRO A 447 7.62 16.90 3.43
C PRO A 447 7.24 16.34 2.05
N LEU A 448 7.80 16.92 0.99
CA LEU A 448 7.66 16.47 -0.40
C LEU A 448 9.06 16.27 -0.99
N ALA A 449 9.43 15.01 -1.19
CA ALA A 449 10.65 14.66 -1.91
C ALA A 449 10.46 14.92 -3.42
N LEU A 450 11.14 15.95 -3.95
CA LEU A 450 11.16 16.26 -5.38
C LEU A 450 12.31 15.54 -6.11
N ALA A 451 13.38 15.23 -5.39
CA ALA A 451 14.53 14.46 -5.85
C ALA A 451 15.19 13.75 -4.66
N PRO A 452 16.10 12.77 -4.86
CA PRO A 452 16.70 11.99 -3.76
C PRO A 452 17.34 12.80 -2.63
N THR A 453 17.79 14.02 -2.92
CA THR A 453 18.41 14.92 -1.94
C THR A 453 17.69 16.26 -1.79
N LEU A 454 16.48 16.39 -2.37
CA LEU A 454 15.71 17.63 -2.35
C LEU A 454 14.31 17.37 -1.81
N GLU A 455 14.10 17.83 -0.58
CA GLU A 455 12.82 17.74 0.11
C GLU A 455 12.32 19.15 0.44
N VAL A 456 11.15 19.49 -0.10
CA VAL A 456 10.45 20.76 0.16
C VAL A 456 9.16 20.50 0.94
N ARG A 457 8.27 21.48 1.03
CA ARG A 457 6.98 21.36 1.73
C ARG A 457 5.80 21.29 0.77
N ILE A 458 4.75 20.57 1.15
CA ILE A 458 3.46 20.59 0.46
C ILE A 458 2.32 20.67 1.49
N PRO A 459 1.30 21.52 1.30
CA PRO A 459 0.13 21.58 2.16
C PRO A 459 -0.55 20.21 2.30
N ILE A 460 -1.09 19.90 3.48
CA ILE A 460 -2.12 18.87 3.60
C ILE A 460 -3.43 19.35 2.98
N VAL A 461 -4.39 18.45 2.76
CA VAL A 461 -5.69 18.81 2.13
C VAL A 461 -6.42 19.93 2.88
N ALA A 462 -6.41 19.93 4.21
CA ALA A 462 -6.96 21.03 5.01
C ALA A 462 -6.23 22.36 4.75
N GLY A 463 -4.90 22.36 4.66
CA GLY A 463 -4.10 23.56 4.34
C GLY A 463 -4.32 24.06 2.92
N PHE A 464 -4.41 23.15 1.93
CA PHE A 464 -4.79 23.51 0.56
C PHE A 464 -6.20 24.09 0.52
N THR A 465 -7.15 23.51 1.26
CA THR A 465 -8.52 24.04 1.39
C THR A 465 -8.51 25.44 1.98
N ALA A 466 -7.77 25.68 3.07
CA ALA A 466 -7.64 26.99 3.69
C ALA A 466 -7.16 28.05 2.67
N ALA A 467 -6.09 27.77 1.92
CA ALA A 467 -5.62 28.66 0.86
C ALA A 467 -6.70 28.98 -0.19
N LYS A 468 -7.55 28.00 -0.54
CA LYS A 468 -8.64 28.18 -1.49
C LYS A 468 -9.84 28.92 -0.93
N LEU A 469 -10.13 28.78 0.36
CA LEU A 469 -11.14 29.59 1.04
C LEU A 469 -10.74 31.07 1.05
N GLY A 470 -9.49 31.39 1.41
CA GLY A 470 -8.97 32.76 1.36
C GLY A 470 -8.98 33.33 -0.06
N ALA A 471 -8.44 32.57 -1.03
CA ALA A 471 -8.42 33.00 -2.43
C ALA A 471 -9.83 33.19 -3.02
N TRP A 472 -10.80 32.35 -2.64
CA TRP A 472 -12.20 32.52 -3.03
C TRP A 472 -12.77 33.85 -2.53
N LEU A 473 -12.54 34.19 -1.27
CA LEU A 473 -13.05 35.44 -0.70
C LEU A 473 -12.42 36.68 -1.34
N ASP A 474 -11.16 36.61 -1.75
CA ASP A 474 -10.47 37.71 -2.41
C ASP A 474 -10.84 37.86 -3.90
N ARG A 475 -11.14 36.75 -4.59
CA ARG A 475 -11.32 36.73 -6.05
C ARG A 475 -12.77 36.67 -6.52
N SER A 476 -13.68 36.14 -5.70
CA SER A 476 -15.11 36.03 -6.05
C SER A 476 -15.79 37.38 -6.23
N GLU A 477 -15.29 38.44 -5.58
CA GLU A 477 -15.74 39.82 -5.79
C GLU A 477 -15.55 40.29 -7.26
N TYR A 478 -14.62 39.67 -7.98
CA TYR A 478 -14.34 39.92 -9.40
C TYR A 478 -14.88 38.82 -10.32
N HIS A 479 -15.78 37.97 -9.82
CA HIS A 479 -16.37 36.83 -10.52
C HIS A 479 -15.36 35.78 -11.03
N GLU A 480 -14.18 35.68 -10.41
CA GLU A 480 -13.23 34.59 -10.69
C GLU A 480 -13.59 33.36 -9.84
N THR A 481 -13.92 32.25 -10.51
CA THR A 481 -14.56 31.09 -9.88
C THR A 481 -13.68 29.85 -9.79
N LYS A 482 -12.41 29.90 -10.25
CA LYS A 482 -11.52 28.73 -10.24
C LYS A 482 -11.34 28.12 -8.84
N ASP A 483 -11.33 28.95 -7.80
CA ASP A 483 -11.14 28.48 -6.43
C ASP A 483 -12.36 27.67 -5.92
N ALA A 484 -13.57 27.92 -6.45
CA ALA A 484 -14.74 27.09 -6.15
C ALA A 484 -14.62 25.67 -6.71
N ALA A 485 -14.01 25.50 -7.89
CA ALA A 485 -13.75 24.16 -8.43
C ALA A 485 -12.70 23.40 -7.62
N ASP A 486 -11.68 24.10 -7.11
CA ASP A 486 -10.68 23.51 -6.22
C ASP A 486 -11.28 23.14 -4.84
N LEU A 487 -12.20 23.95 -4.31
CA LEU A 487 -12.97 23.62 -3.09
C LEU A 487 -13.90 22.42 -3.30
N ALA A 488 -14.53 22.32 -4.48
CA ALA A 488 -15.32 21.15 -4.84
C ALA A 488 -14.47 19.88 -4.82
N LEU A 489 -13.23 19.98 -5.32
CA LEU A 489 -12.29 18.88 -5.34
C LEU A 489 -11.84 18.47 -3.94
N THR A 490 -11.59 19.41 -3.02
CA THR A 490 -11.20 19.07 -1.65
C THR A 490 -12.32 18.42 -0.85
N LEU A 491 -13.56 18.85 -1.08
CA LEU A 491 -14.75 18.21 -0.52
C LEU A 491 -14.90 16.78 -1.02
N HIS A 492 -14.68 16.55 -2.33
CA HIS A 492 -14.68 15.20 -2.91
C HIS A 492 -13.58 14.33 -2.30
N TRP A 493 -12.35 14.84 -2.23
CA TRP A 493 -11.23 14.14 -1.61
C TRP A 493 -11.53 13.72 -0.18
N TYR A 494 -12.08 14.62 0.64
CA TYR A 494 -12.43 14.29 2.02
C TYR A 494 -13.52 13.21 2.09
N ALA A 495 -14.56 13.28 1.25
CA ALA A 495 -15.62 12.30 1.25
C ALA A 495 -15.15 10.88 0.86
N GLU A 496 -14.21 10.77 -0.08
CA GLU A 496 -13.70 9.49 -0.57
C GLU A 496 -12.50 8.95 0.23
N ASN A 497 -11.88 9.81 1.05
CA ASN A 497 -10.71 9.45 1.84
C ASN A 497 -11.09 8.49 2.99
N ARG A 498 -10.38 7.38 3.06
CA ARG A 498 -10.64 6.34 4.06
C ARG A 498 -10.35 6.80 5.49
N ASP A 499 -9.24 7.47 5.74
CA ASP A 499 -8.90 7.94 7.09
C ASP A 499 -9.95 8.96 7.58
N VAL A 500 -10.53 9.75 6.68
CA VAL A 500 -11.66 10.63 6.99
C VAL A 500 -12.88 9.81 7.40
N GLN A 501 -13.20 8.74 6.67
CA GLN A 501 -14.29 7.83 7.04
C GLN A 501 -14.03 7.13 8.38
N ASP A 502 -12.84 6.57 8.60
CA ASP A 502 -12.44 5.94 9.86
C ASP A 502 -12.56 6.95 11.01
N ARG A 503 -12.12 8.21 10.82
CA ARG A 503 -12.30 9.28 11.81
C ARG A 503 -13.77 9.57 12.10
N LEU A 504 -14.63 9.53 11.08
CA LEU A 504 -16.07 9.74 11.23
C LEU A 504 -16.73 8.59 12.03
N TYR A 505 -16.41 7.32 11.72
CA TYR A 505 -17.07 6.16 12.35
C TYR A 505 -16.42 5.71 13.67
N ASP A 506 -15.11 5.86 13.82
CA ASP A 506 -14.37 5.24 14.92
C ASP A 506 -14.06 6.21 16.07
N THR A 507 -14.33 7.51 15.90
CA THR A 507 -14.10 8.51 16.95
C THR A 507 -15.40 9.08 17.49
N ALA A 508 -15.43 9.39 18.79
CA ALA A 508 -16.61 10.00 19.41
C ALA A 508 -16.99 11.35 18.77
N LYS A 509 -16.00 12.17 18.38
CA LYS A 509 -16.23 13.44 17.68
C LYS A 509 -16.77 13.23 16.27
N GLY A 510 -16.21 12.28 15.52
CA GLY A 510 -16.70 11.91 14.20
C GLY A 510 -18.13 11.38 14.23
N ASN A 511 -18.45 10.52 15.19
CA ASN A 511 -19.80 9.97 15.36
C ASN A 511 -20.83 11.06 15.66
N ALA A 512 -20.47 12.08 16.45
CA ALA A 512 -21.32 13.25 16.66
C ALA A 512 -21.58 14.01 15.35
N ILE A 513 -20.54 14.25 14.54
CA ILE A 513 -20.68 14.89 13.22
C ILE A 513 -21.59 14.05 12.30
N LEU A 514 -21.42 12.72 12.27
CA LEU A 514 -22.29 11.84 11.49
C LEU A 514 -23.76 11.97 11.92
N ILE A 515 -24.04 12.00 13.22
CA ILE A 515 -25.41 12.16 13.74
C ILE A 515 -25.99 13.53 13.34
N ASP A 516 -25.23 14.60 13.54
CA ASP A 516 -25.66 15.98 13.23
C ASP A 516 -25.93 16.15 11.72
N GLU A 517 -25.16 15.47 10.88
CA GLU A 517 -25.32 15.44 9.43
C GLU A 517 -26.26 14.31 8.95
N GLN A 518 -27.02 13.68 9.85
CA GLN A 518 -28.04 12.67 9.54
C GLN A 518 -27.49 11.45 8.78
N ALA A 519 -26.33 10.96 9.21
CA ALA A 519 -25.58 9.84 8.64
C ALA A 519 -25.20 10.00 7.15
N ASP A 520 -25.21 11.24 6.65
CA ASP A 520 -24.79 11.54 5.29
C ASP A 520 -23.28 11.75 5.22
N VAL A 521 -22.57 10.77 4.69
CA VAL A 521 -21.10 10.73 4.69
C VAL A 521 -20.48 11.93 3.96
N GLN A 522 -21.06 12.38 2.85
CA GLN A 522 -20.50 13.52 2.11
C GLN A 522 -20.66 14.83 2.90
N ARG A 523 -21.81 15.03 3.57
CA ARG A 523 -22.01 16.19 4.46
C ARG A 523 -21.12 16.10 5.71
N ALA A 524 -21.04 14.92 6.33
CA ALA A 524 -20.19 14.68 7.49
C ALA A 524 -18.70 14.92 7.18
N ALA A 525 -18.22 14.47 6.02
CA ALA A 525 -16.85 14.72 5.57
C ALA A 525 -16.60 16.21 5.27
N ALA A 526 -17.56 16.91 4.66
CA ALA A 526 -17.48 18.36 4.45
C ALA A 526 -17.40 19.13 5.78
N ASN A 527 -18.21 18.72 6.77
CA ASN A 527 -18.17 19.29 8.12
C ASN A 527 -16.81 19.01 8.79
N LEU A 528 -16.32 17.77 8.75
CA LEU A 528 -15.01 17.42 9.31
C LEU A 528 -13.86 18.20 8.64
N LEU A 529 -13.92 18.44 7.32
CA LEU A 529 -12.97 19.31 6.63
C LEU A 529 -12.98 20.73 7.21
N GLY A 530 -14.17 21.28 7.50
CA GLY A 530 -14.30 22.57 8.16
C GLY A 530 -13.65 22.60 9.55
N VAL A 531 -13.84 21.53 10.33
CA VAL A 531 -13.20 21.39 11.65
C VAL A 531 -11.67 21.33 11.52
N ASP A 532 -11.15 20.56 10.57
CA ASP A 532 -9.71 20.43 10.35
C ASP A 532 -9.06 21.72 9.85
N VAL A 533 -9.74 22.44 8.95
CA VAL A 533 -9.30 23.76 8.48
C VAL A 533 -9.25 24.74 9.65
N ALA A 534 -10.31 24.81 10.45
CA ALA A 534 -10.38 25.71 11.60
C ALA A 534 -9.28 25.42 12.63
N ALA A 535 -9.03 24.15 12.93
CA ALA A 535 -7.95 23.73 13.82
C ALA A 535 -6.55 24.08 13.26
N LEU A 536 -6.35 23.96 11.94
CA LEU A 536 -5.07 24.23 11.28
C LEU A 536 -4.72 25.73 11.27
N ILE A 537 -5.66 26.59 10.89
CA ILE A 537 -5.41 28.04 10.75
C ILE A 537 -5.45 28.79 12.09
N GLY A 538 -5.99 28.17 13.13
CA GLY A 538 -6.09 28.75 14.46
C GLY A 538 -7.15 29.86 14.59
N PRO A 539 -7.39 30.34 15.82
CA PRO A 539 -8.55 31.17 16.13
C PRO A 539 -8.51 32.57 15.49
N GLN A 540 -7.33 33.16 15.33
CA GLN A 540 -7.18 34.49 14.73
C GLN A 540 -7.58 34.46 13.25
N ARG A 541 -6.95 33.57 12.46
CA ARG A 541 -7.27 33.40 11.04
C ARG A 541 -8.70 32.91 10.86
N LEU A 542 -9.18 32.00 11.70
CA LEU A 542 -10.58 31.55 11.65
C LEU A 542 -11.57 32.71 11.81
N SER A 543 -11.31 33.65 12.74
CA SER A 543 -12.15 34.84 12.91
C SER A 543 -12.16 35.73 11.66
N GLU A 544 -11.00 35.97 11.06
CA GLU A 544 -10.86 36.73 9.80
C GLU A 544 -11.62 36.06 8.64
N LEU A 545 -11.53 34.73 8.54
CA LEU A 545 -12.24 33.93 7.54
C LEU A 545 -13.76 34.03 7.74
N LEU A 546 -14.24 33.76 8.94
CA LEU A 546 -15.67 33.72 9.26
C LEU A 546 -16.36 35.08 9.08
N ALA A 547 -15.63 36.20 9.26
CA ALA A 547 -16.17 37.53 9.03
C ALA A 547 -16.60 37.79 7.56
N ARG A 548 -16.01 37.06 6.61
CA ARG A 548 -16.26 37.21 5.16
C ARG A 548 -16.94 35.98 4.56
N TRP A 549 -16.86 34.82 5.20
CA TRP A 549 -17.38 33.56 4.68
C TRP A 549 -18.92 33.55 4.55
N PRO A 550 -19.50 33.06 3.44
CA PRO A 550 -18.86 32.46 2.26
C PRO A 550 -18.64 33.41 1.08
N GLY A 551 -18.72 34.74 1.27
CA GLY A 551 -18.80 35.70 0.16
C GLY A 551 -20.11 35.53 -0.63
N ASP A 552 -20.03 35.48 -1.97
CA ASP A 552 -21.20 35.18 -2.81
C ASP A 552 -21.54 33.67 -2.76
N ALA A 553 -22.39 33.29 -1.80
CA ALA A 553 -22.84 31.91 -1.60
C ALA A 553 -23.48 31.28 -2.84
N ALA A 554 -24.22 32.08 -3.64
CA ALA A 554 -24.93 31.59 -4.81
C ALA A 554 -23.96 31.34 -5.97
N LEU A 555 -22.94 32.19 -6.13
CA LEU A 555 -21.85 31.98 -7.09
C LEU A 555 -20.98 30.79 -6.69
N LEU A 556 -20.63 30.67 -5.40
CA LEU A 556 -19.89 29.53 -4.86
C LEU A 556 -20.60 28.23 -5.21
N THR A 557 -21.87 28.11 -4.81
CA THR A 557 -22.67 26.89 -5.01
C THR A 557 -22.86 26.53 -6.49
N ARG A 558 -23.00 27.54 -7.37
CA ARG A 558 -23.07 27.32 -8.83
C ARG A 558 -21.74 26.81 -9.40
N SER A 559 -20.63 27.30 -8.87
CA SER A 559 -19.29 27.06 -9.39
C SER A 559 -18.55 25.89 -8.71
N LEU A 560 -19.15 25.31 -7.65
CA LEU A 560 -18.64 24.16 -6.91
C LEU A 560 -18.75 22.85 -7.72
N GLN A 561 -18.10 22.79 -8.87
CA GLN A 561 -18.20 21.69 -9.84
C GLN A 561 -16.85 20.99 -10.01
N VAL A 562 -16.89 19.67 -10.09
CA VAL A 562 -15.75 18.83 -10.47
C VAL A 562 -16.11 18.05 -11.72
N ARG A 563 -15.32 18.18 -12.79
CA ARG A 563 -15.51 17.37 -14.00
C ARG A 563 -14.94 15.97 -13.76
N GLY A 564 -15.70 14.94 -14.14
CA GLY A 564 -15.22 13.56 -14.12
C GLY A 564 -15.16 12.89 -12.74
N ALA A 565 -15.39 13.63 -11.64
CA ALA A 565 -15.45 13.05 -10.30
C ALA A 565 -16.66 12.12 -10.16
N PRO A 566 -16.45 10.82 -9.86
CA PRO A 566 -17.54 9.90 -9.59
C PRO A 566 -18.37 10.36 -8.38
N GLY A 567 -19.70 10.29 -8.50
CA GLY A 567 -20.61 10.63 -7.39
C GLY A 567 -20.67 12.12 -7.00
N TRP A 568 -20.01 13.01 -7.74
CA TRP A 568 -20.12 14.45 -7.47
C TRP A 568 -21.51 14.99 -7.87
N PRO A 569 -22.19 15.76 -6.99
CA PRO A 569 -23.57 16.16 -7.23
C PRO A 569 -23.73 17.20 -8.36
N SER A 570 -24.62 16.89 -9.30
CA SER A 570 -25.06 17.82 -10.36
C SER A 570 -26.14 18.81 -9.89
N GLU A 571 -26.87 18.48 -8.82
CA GLU A 571 -27.95 19.30 -8.28
C GLU A 571 -27.42 20.48 -7.43
N PHE A 572 -28.00 21.66 -7.65
CA PHE A 572 -27.64 22.87 -6.90
C PHE A 572 -27.92 22.73 -5.40
N GLY A 573 -29.08 22.18 -5.02
CA GLY A 573 -29.46 21.98 -3.62
C GLY A 573 -28.46 21.09 -2.88
N ARG A 574 -28.03 20.01 -3.52
CA ARG A 574 -27.04 19.11 -2.93
C ARG A 574 -25.67 19.77 -2.72
N ARG A 575 -25.21 20.62 -3.65
CA ARG A 575 -23.99 21.42 -3.44
C ARG A 575 -24.15 22.45 -2.33
N GLN A 576 -25.34 23.05 -2.21
CA GLN A 576 -25.64 24.00 -1.15
C GLN A 576 -25.55 23.33 0.24
N GLU A 577 -26.03 22.10 0.35
CA GLU A 577 -25.91 21.30 1.58
C GLU A 577 -24.45 21.06 1.98
N LEU A 578 -23.56 20.76 1.02
CA LEU A 578 -22.13 20.56 1.28
C LEU A 578 -21.44 21.85 1.75
N VAL A 579 -21.74 22.99 1.12
CA VAL A 579 -21.24 24.31 1.58
C VAL A 579 -21.75 24.60 3.00
N GLY A 580 -23.01 24.28 3.29
CA GLY A 580 -23.59 24.42 4.62
C GLY A 580 -22.90 23.54 5.67
N ALA A 581 -22.57 22.29 5.34
CA ALA A 581 -21.86 21.37 6.21
C ALA A 581 -20.43 21.86 6.49
N LEU A 582 -19.69 22.27 5.46
CA LEU A 582 -18.38 22.90 5.61
C LEU A 582 -18.42 24.12 6.53
N SER A 583 -19.44 24.97 6.35
CA SER A 583 -19.66 26.15 7.19
C SER A 583 -19.93 25.77 8.65
N ARG A 584 -20.71 24.73 8.93
CA ARG A 584 -20.92 24.23 10.31
C ARG A 584 -19.62 23.76 10.94
N GLY A 585 -18.79 23.03 10.19
CA GLY A 585 -17.47 22.59 10.65
C GLY A 585 -16.54 23.74 11.03
N LEU A 586 -16.47 24.77 10.18
CA LEU A 586 -15.69 25.99 10.46
C LEU A 586 -16.16 26.69 11.75
N ASN A 587 -17.47 26.71 12.01
CA ASN A 587 -18.06 27.32 13.21
C ASN A 587 -18.03 26.43 14.46
N ALA A 588 -17.72 25.13 14.34
CA ALA A 588 -17.71 24.21 15.49
C ALA A 588 -16.47 24.40 16.40
N SER A 589 -15.48 25.16 15.93
CA SER A 589 -14.20 25.42 16.62
C SER A 589 -14.14 26.79 17.32
N THR A 590 -15.21 27.58 17.23
CA THR A 590 -15.46 28.79 18.04
C THR A 590 -16.32 28.43 19.24
#